data_AF-A0A2M8KX09-F1
#
_entry.id   AF-A0A2M8KX09-F1
#
_cell.length_a   1.000
_cell.length_b   1.000
_cell.length_c   1.000
_cell.angle_alpha   90.00
_cell.angle_beta   90.00
_cell.angle_gamma   90.00
#
_symmetry.space_group_name_H-M   'P 1'
#
loop_
_entity.id
_entity.type
_entity.pdbx_description
1 polymer ?
#
loop_
_entity_poly.entity_id
_entity_poly.type
_entity_poly.pdbx_seq_one_letter_code
_entity_poly.pdbx_strand_id
1 'polypeptide(L)' 'MTNELVFKWLVFTDGIENFVLPNGETDFWEEERWILSKEREWPFAFESLCETFGLQTESLRKTLIHAREKRMS' A
#
# COMPACT_ATOMS: atom_id res chain seq x y z
N MET A 1 1.40 -22.59 7.43
CA MET A 1 1.14 -21.69 6.28
C MET A 1 0.33 -20.44 6.64
N THR A 2 -0.29 -20.36 7.83
CA THR A 2 -1.16 -19.22 8.21
C THR A 2 -0.41 -17.91 8.50
N ASN A 3 0.84 -17.98 8.98
CA ASN A 3 1.56 -16.79 9.46
C ASN A 3 2.04 -15.85 8.33
N GLU A 4 2.33 -16.36 7.14
CA GLU A 4 2.82 -15.53 6.03
C GLU A 4 1.72 -14.64 5.46
N LEU A 5 0.51 -15.17 5.27
CA LEU A 5 -0.63 -14.39 4.80
C LEU A 5 -1.03 -13.31 5.80
N VAL A 6 -1.02 -13.64 7.10
CA VAL A 6 -1.27 -12.67 8.17
C VAL A 6 -0.21 -11.57 8.14
N PHE A 7 1.07 -11.92 7.97
CA PHE A 7 2.14 -10.92 7.92
C PHE A 7 2.06 -10.04 6.67
N LYS A 8 1.79 -10.62 5.49
CA LYS A 8 1.51 -9.86 4.26
C LYS A 8 0.32 -8.93 4.40
N TRP A 9 -0.72 -9.37 5.09
CA TRP A 9 -1.90 -8.56 5.34
C TRP A 9 -1.57 -7.36 6.23
N LEU A 10 -0.84 -7.59 7.32
CA LEU A 10 -0.40 -6.52 8.23
C LEU A 10 0.44 -5.46 7.51
N VAL A 11 1.45 -5.88 6.74
CA VAL A 11 2.27 -4.96 5.94
C VAL A 11 1.40 -4.19 4.95
N PHE A 12 0.45 -4.87 4.31
CA PHE A 12 -0.43 -4.25 3.31
C PHE A 12 -1.33 -3.17 3.91
N THR A 13 -2.00 -3.47 5.02
CA THR A 13 -2.90 -2.54 5.68
C THR A 13 -2.13 -1.38 6.32
N ASP A 14 -1.00 -1.65 6.96
CA ASP A 14 -0.16 -0.62 7.58
C ASP A 14 0.37 0.39 6.54
N GLY A 15 0.89 -0.10 5.40
CA GLY A 15 1.35 0.79 4.32
C GLY A 15 0.22 1.64 3.71
N ILE A 16 -0.99 1.07 3.57
CA ILE A 16 -2.16 1.82 3.10
C ILE A 16 -2.59 2.87 4.12
N GLU A 17 -2.64 2.51 5.40
CA GLU A 17 -3.02 3.43 6.47
C GLU A 17 -2.05 4.59 6.58
N ASN A 18 -0.74 4.33 6.59
CA ASN A 18 0.27 5.39 6.63
C ASN A 18 0.26 6.29 5.38
N PHE A 19 -0.09 5.74 4.20
CA PHE A 19 -0.25 6.55 2.99
C PHE A 19 -1.48 7.48 3.05
N VAL A 20 -2.61 7.00 3.54
CA VAL A 20 -3.88 7.76 3.56
C VAL A 20 -4.00 8.67 4.79
N LEU A 21 -3.45 8.22 5.92
CA LEU A 21 -3.51 8.82 7.24
C LEU A 21 -2.12 8.77 7.90
N PRO A 22 -1.19 9.63 7.46
CA PRO A 22 0.12 9.77 8.10
C PRO A 22 -0.02 10.10 9.59
N ASN A 23 0.57 9.28 10.45
CA ASN A 23 0.64 9.54 11.88
C ASN A 23 1.90 10.36 12.22
N GLY A 24 2.05 11.59 11.69
CA GLY A 24 3.14 12.52 12.05
C GLY A 24 3.90 13.15 10.87
N GLU A 25 5.11 13.65 11.15
CA GLU A 25 6.06 14.26 10.18
C GLU A 25 6.88 13.21 9.40
N THR A 26 6.41 11.97 9.29
CA THR A 26 7.14 10.95 8.54
C THR A 26 7.11 11.30 7.06
N ASP A 27 8.28 11.27 6.44
CA ASP A 27 8.46 11.55 5.02
C ASP A 27 7.63 10.55 4.18
N PHE A 28 6.47 11.02 3.72
CA PHE A 28 5.48 10.35 2.84
C PHE A 28 6.04 9.64 1.61
N TRP A 29 7.30 9.92 1.29
CA TRP A 29 8.01 9.45 0.13
C TRP A 29 8.18 7.93 0.14
N GLU A 30 8.23 7.28 1.30
CA GLU A 30 8.42 5.83 1.39
C GLU A 30 7.16 5.06 0.98
N GLU A 31 6.00 5.40 1.56
CA GLU A 31 4.73 4.74 1.24
C GLU A 31 4.25 5.10 -0.16
N GLU A 32 4.45 6.35 -0.59
CA GLU A 32 4.14 6.76 -1.96
C GLU A 32 5.02 6.00 -2.96
N ARG A 33 6.33 5.89 -2.69
CA ARG A 33 7.24 5.09 -3.54
C ARG A 33 6.83 3.64 -3.57
N TRP A 34 6.42 3.07 -2.43
CA TRP A 34 5.97 1.68 -2.35
C TRP A 34 4.69 1.43 -3.13
N ILE A 35 3.67 2.29 -2.97
CA ILE A 35 2.40 2.20 -3.72
C ILE A 35 2.61 2.40 -5.22
N LEU A 36 3.51 3.30 -5.62
CA LEU A 36 3.78 3.60 -7.04
C LEU A 36 4.79 2.65 -7.69
N SER A 37 5.58 1.90 -6.90
CA SER A 37 6.60 0.97 -7.40
C SER A 37 6.01 -0.11 -8.29
N LYS A 38 6.66 -0.40 -9.42
CA LYS A 38 6.30 -1.52 -10.32
C LYS A 38 7.10 -2.79 -10.06
N GLU A 39 7.90 -2.78 -9.00
CA GLU A 39 8.70 -3.94 -8.59
C GLU A 39 7.77 -5.08 -8.16
N ARG A 40 8.02 -6.29 -8.65
CA ARG A 40 7.27 -7.51 -8.29
C ARG A 40 8.12 -8.58 -7.62
N GLU A 41 9.44 -8.42 -7.69
CA GLU A 41 10.40 -9.42 -7.18
C GLU A 41 10.36 -9.52 -5.66
N TRP A 42 9.92 -8.45 -4.98
CA TRP A 42 9.78 -8.44 -3.54
C TRP A 42 8.41 -9.00 -3.10
N PRO A 43 8.36 -9.97 -2.15
CA PRO A 43 7.10 -10.55 -1.66
C PRO A 43 6.13 -9.57 -0.98
N PHE A 44 6.64 -8.41 -0.56
CA PHE A 44 5.88 -7.33 0.06
C PHE A 44 5.74 -6.11 -0.87
N ALA A 45 6.12 -6.24 -2.14
CA ALA A 45 5.81 -5.18 -3.09
C ALA A 45 4.29 -5.00 -3.20
N PHE A 46 3.86 -3.77 -3.42
CA PHE A 46 2.44 -3.43 -3.51
C PHE A 46 1.70 -4.27 -4.56
N GLU A 47 2.30 -4.48 -5.74
CA GLU A 47 1.70 -5.32 -6.78
C GLU A 47 1.58 -6.78 -6.35
N SER A 48 2.62 -7.34 -5.71
CA SER A 48 2.64 -8.72 -5.21
C SER A 48 1.60 -8.95 -4.11
N LEU A 49 1.36 -7.95 -3.25
CA LEU A 49 0.31 -8.01 -2.23
C LEU A 49 -1.08 -7.85 -2.85
N CYS A 50 -1.26 -6.95 -3.81
CA CYS A 50 -2.51 -6.85 -4.57
C CYS A 50 -2.86 -8.18 -5.24
N GLU A 51 -1.89 -8.83 -5.89
CA GLU A 51 -2.06 -10.14 -6.51
C GLU A 51 -2.40 -11.22 -5.46
N THR A 52 -1.67 -11.25 -4.34
CA THR A 52 -1.90 -12.20 -3.22
C THR A 52 -3.32 -12.09 -2.67
N PHE A 53 -3.89 -10.89 -2.60
CA PHE A 53 -5.23 -10.63 -2.07
C PHE A 53 -6.33 -10.51 -3.14
N GLY A 54 -6.02 -10.76 -4.41
CA GLY A 54 -7.00 -10.72 -5.51
C GLY A 54 -7.51 -9.31 -5.83
N LEU A 55 -6.71 -8.28 -5.56
CA LEU A 55 -7.04 -6.87 -5.79
C LEU A 55 -6.48 -6.37 -7.12
N GLN A 56 -7.23 -5.49 -7.79
CA GLN A 56 -6.79 -4.83 -9.02
C GLN A 56 -5.87 -3.66 -8.67
N THR A 57 -4.55 -3.85 -8.82
CA THR A 57 -3.49 -2.90 -8.46
C THR A 57 -3.78 -1.47 -8.92
N GLU A 58 -4.04 -1.26 -10.22
CA GLU A 58 -4.23 0.07 -10.79
C GLU A 58 -5.49 0.76 -10.28
N SER A 59 -6.56 -0.01 -10.02
CA SER A 59 -7.80 0.52 -9.45
C SER A 59 -7.59 0.93 -7.99
N LEU A 60 -6.85 0.13 -7.23
CA LEU A 60 -6.54 0.44 -5.84
C LEU A 60 -5.64 1.68 -5.74
N ARG A 61 -4.59 1.79 -6.56
CA ARG A 61 -3.73 2.99 -6.62
C ARG A 61 -4.53 4.27 -6.81
N LYS A 62 -5.40 4.31 -7.82
CA LYS A 62 -6.25 5.46 -8.11
C LYS A 62 -7.15 5.82 -6.92
N THR A 63 -7.71 4.80 -6.27
CA THR A 63 -8.57 4.98 -5.10
C THR A 63 -7.80 5.56 -3.92
N LEU A 64 -6.60 5.04 -3.64
CA LEU A 64 -5.74 5.51 -2.56
C LEU A 64 -5.26 6.95 -2.79
N ILE A 65 -4.80 7.27 -4.00
CA ILE A 65 -4.37 8.62 -4.38
C ILE A 65 -5.52 9.61 -4.19
N HIS A 66 -6.71 9.29 -4.71
CA HIS A 66 -7.88 10.15 -4.57
C HIS A 66 -8.30 10.32 -3.09
N ALA A 67 -8.25 9.25 -2.30
CA ALA A 67 -8.58 9.30 -0.88
C ALA A 67 -7.63 10.23 -0.11
N ARG A 68 -6.33 10.20 -0.44
CA ARG A 68 -5.32 11.10 0.13
C ARG A 68 -5.56 12.55 -0.31
N GLU A 69 -5.72 12.81 -1.60
CA GLU A 69 -5.99 14.16 -2.14
C GLU A 69 -7.21 14.80 -1.45
N LYS A 70 -8.28 14.04 -1.27
CA LYS A 70 -9.50 14.50 -0.60
C LYS A 70 -9.28 14.88 0.87
N ARG A 71 -8.31 14.27 1.57
CA ARG A 71 -7.99 14.60 2.96
C ARG A 71 -7.04 15.80 3.09
N MET A 72 -6.28 16.09 2.05
CA MET A 72 -5.37 17.25 2.00
C MET A 72 -6.07 18.52 1.49
N SER A 73 -7.28 18.40 0.93
CA SER A 73 -8.16 19.52 0.53
C SER A 73 -9.04 20.01 1.67
#